data_AF-A0A3G1A6I9-F1
#
_entry.id   AF-A0A3G1A6I9-F1
#
_cell.length_a   1.000
_cell.length_b   1.000
_cell.length_c   1.000
_cell.angle_alpha   90.00
_cell.angle_beta   90.00
_cell.angle_gamma   90.00
#
_symmetry.space_group_name_H-M   'P 1'
#
loop_
_entity.id
_entity.type
_entity.pdbx_description
1 polymer ?
#
loop_
_entity_poly.entity_id
_entity_poly.type
_entity_poly.pdbx_seq_one_letter_code
_entity_poly.pdbx_strand_id
1 'polypeptide(L)' 'MEHYEELAERFDGEFVAIYQQRVVDHEKDIGSLMKRIRKKYPLGQVLVEFVSKEKLAFII' A
#
# COMPACT_ATOMS: atom_id res chain seq x y z
N MET A 1 11.47 -2.15 -10.93
CA MET A 1 10.86 -0.80 -11.03
C MET A 1 9.49 -0.85 -11.68
N GLU A 2 9.27 -1.69 -12.70
CA GLU A 2 8.00 -1.77 -13.45
C GLU A 2 6.73 -2.00 -12.59
N HIS A 3 6.81 -2.81 -11.52
CA HIS A 3 5.64 -3.07 -10.69
C HIS A 3 5.19 -1.88 -9.81
N TYR A 4 6.10 -1.00 -9.43
CA TYR A 4 5.75 0.15 -8.58
C TYR A 4 5.02 1.23 -9.39
N GLU A 5 5.41 1.43 -10.64
CA GLU A 5 4.75 2.39 -11.53
C GLU A 5 3.29 1.99 -11.77
N GLU A 6 2.98 0.71 -11.99
CA GLU A 6 1.60 0.23 -12.11
C GLU A 6 0.79 0.44 -10.81
N LEU A 7 1.41 0.18 -9.64
CA LEU A 7 0.80 0.45 -8.34
C LEU A 7 0.51 1.94 -8.17
N ALA A 8 1.45 2.81 -8.51
CA ALA A 8 1.28 4.26 -8.43
C ALA A 8 0.23 4.76 -9.42
N GLU A 9 0.14 4.18 -10.61
CA GLU A 9 -0.94 4.50 -11.55
C GLU A 9 -2.33 4.24 -10.99
N ARG A 10 -2.49 3.15 -10.24
CA ARG A 10 -3.77 2.64 -9.76
C ARG A 10 -4.17 3.12 -8.37
N PHE A 11 -3.20 3.40 -7.49
CA PHE A 11 -3.42 3.65 -6.06
C PHE A 11 -2.71 4.92 -5.56
N ASP A 12 -2.56 5.92 -6.44
CA ASP A 12 -1.93 7.19 -6.10
C ASP A 12 -2.55 7.86 -4.86
N GLY A 13 -1.71 8.13 -3.87
CA GLY A 13 -2.11 8.75 -2.61
C GLY A 13 -2.78 7.80 -1.63
N GLU A 14 -2.61 6.49 -1.80
CA GLU A 14 -3.23 5.48 -0.95
C GLU A 14 -2.22 4.55 -0.29
N PHE A 15 -2.62 3.97 0.83
CA PHE A 15 -1.94 2.83 1.43
C PHE A 15 -2.42 1.55 0.75
N VAL A 16 -1.48 0.74 0.27
CA VAL A 16 -1.76 -0.53 -0.38
C VAL A 16 -1.26 -1.67 0.51
N ALA A 17 -2.14 -2.63 0.80
CA ALA A 17 -1.80 -3.85 1.52
C ALA A 17 -1.48 -4.98 0.54
N ILE A 18 -0.31 -5.59 0.70
CA ILE A 18 0.22 -6.65 -0.14
C ILE A 18 0.41 -7.90 0.71
N TYR A 19 -0.15 -9.02 0.26
CA TYR A 19 -0.01 -10.33 0.88
C TYR A 19 0.24 -11.37 -0.21
N GLN A 20 1.25 -12.21 -0.03
CA GLN A 20 1.65 -13.23 -1.02
C GLN A 20 1.82 -12.67 -2.45
N GLN A 21 2.50 -11.52 -2.55
CA GLN A 21 2.76 -10.80 -3.82
C GLN A 21 1.50 -10.31 -4.55
N ARG A 22 0.37 -10.15 -3.84
CA ARG A 22 -0.88 -9.63 -4.40
C ARG A 22 -1.41 -8.48 -3.56
N VAL A 23 -1.94 -7.46 -4.23
CA VAL A 23 -2.72 -6.41 -3.57
C VAL A 23 -4.02 -7.04 -3.05
N VAL A 24 -4.27 -6.90 -1.75
CA VAL A 24 -5.43 -7.50 -1.07
C VAL A 24 -6.43 -6.48 -0.54
N ASP A 25 -5.99 -5.24 -0.30
CA ASP A 25 -6.83 -4.12 0.12
C ASP A 25 -6.04 -2.82 -0.09
N HIS A 26 -6.73 -1.69 -0.16
CA HIS A 26 -6.13 -0.37 -0.26
C HIS A 26 -7.05 0.69 0.35
N GLU A 27 -6.50 1.80 0.85
CA GLU A 27 -7.26 2.90 1.43
C GLU A 27 -6.41 4.16 1.58
N LYS A 28 -7.05 5.33 1.56
CA LYS A 28 -6.36 6.60 1.86
C LYS A 28 -5.98 6.75 3.33
N ASP A 29 -6.83 6.25 4.22
CA ASP A 29 -6.61 6.25 5.67
C ASP A 29 -6.00 4.92 6.14
N ILE A 30 -4.78 4.99 6.68
CA ILE A 30 -4.08 3.81 7.21
C ILE A 30 -4.84 3.15 8.37
N GLY A 31 -5.57 3.92 9.18
CA GLY A 31 -6.32 3.38 10.32
C GLY A 31 -7.44 2.44 9.86
N SER A 32 -8.18 2.87 8.85
CA SER A 32 -9.28 2.12 8.24
C SER A 32 -8.78 0.87 7.51
N LEU A 33 -7.67 0.99 6.77
CA LEU A 33 -7.01 -0.16 6.15
C LEU A 33 -6.61 -1.20 7.21
N MET A 34 -5.88 -0.77 8.24
CA MET A 34 -5.39 -1.68 9.27
C MET A 34 -6.53 -2.36 10.03
N LYS A 35 -7.66 -1.69 10.26
CA LYS A 35 -8.86 -2.31 10.84
C LYS A 35 -9.39 -3.48 10.00
N ARG A 36 -9.32 -3.39 8.66
CA ARG A 36 -9.77 -4.47 7.76
C ARG A 36 -8.71 -5.59 7.66
N ILE A 37 -7.44 -5.22 7.51
CA ILE A 37 -6.33 -6.17 7.40
C ILE A 37 -6.20 -7.05 8.63
N ARG A 38 -6.28 -6.47 9.84
CA ARG A 38 -6.21 -7.21 11.11
C ARG A 38 -7.27 -8.29 11.27
N LYS A 39 -8.41 -8.17 10.58
CA LYS A 39 -9.50 -9.14 10.64
C LYS A 39 -9.35 -10.29 9.64
N LYS A 40 -8.60 -10.07 8.56
CA LYS A 40 -8.58 -10.98 7.39
C LYS A 40 -7.23 -11.64 7.15
N TYR A 41 -6.13 -11.06 7.64
CA TYR A 41 -4.78 -11.49 7.29
C TYR A 41 -3.85 -11.53 8.51
N PRO A 42 -2.85 -12.43 8.50
CA PRO A 42 -1.80 -12.46 9.50
C PRO A 42 -0.88 -11.25 9.33
N LEU A 43 -0.93 -10.28 10.25
CA LEU A 43 -0.24 -8.98 10.13
C LEU A 43 1.25 -9.09 9.84
N GLY A 44 1.94 -10.07 10.42
CA GLY A 44 3.39 -10.25 10.23
C GLY A 44 3.79 -10.66 8.81
N GLN A 45 2.82 -10.90 7.91
CA GLN A 45 3.05 -11.30 6.52
C GLN A 45 2.44 -10.32 5.51
N VAL A 46 1.81 -9.23 5.99
CA VAL A 46 1.23 -8.20 5.14
C VAL A 46 2.17 -7.01 5.09
N LEU A 47 2.64 -6.66 3.89
CA LEU A 47 3.33 -5.41 3.64
C LEU A 47 2.28 -4.33 3.41
N VAL A 48 2.41 -3.18 4.07
CA VAL A 48 1.57 -2.00 3.82
C VAL A 48 2.48 -0.87 3.39
N GLU A 49 2.24 -0.32 2.21
CA GLU A 49 3.07 0.72 1.62
C GLU A 49 2.20 1.89 1.15
N PHE A 50 2.67 3.12 1.40
CA PHE A 50 2.04 4.30 0.81
C PHE A 50 2.58 4.49 -0.59
N VAL A 51 1.69 4.61 -1.56
CA VAL A 51 2.05 4.72 -2.97
C VAL A 51 1.65 6.10 -3.48
N SER A 52 2.56 6.77 -4.17
CA SER A 52 2.25 8.01 -4.87
C SER A 52 3.00 8.13 -6.19
N LYS A 53 2.34 8.79 -7.15
CA LYS A 53 2.94 9.24 -8.41
C LYS A 53 3.95 10.37 -8.20
N GLU A 54 3.80 11.15 -7.13
CA GLU A 54 4.79 12.15 -6.79
C GLU A 54 6.05 11.46 -6.28
N LYS A 55 7.15 11.60 -7.03
CA LYS A 55 8.46 11.25 -6.50
C LYS A 55 8.74 12.16 -5.31
N LEU A 56 8.69 11.61 -4.10
CA LEU A 56 9.14 12.28 -2.89
C LEU A 56 10.58 12.77 -3.13
N ALA A 57 10.74 14.07 -3.30
CA ALA A 57 12.04 14.70 -3.27
C ALA A 57 12.52 14.66 -1.82
N PHE A 58 13.39 13.70 -1.50
CA PHE A 58 14.08 13.71 -0.22
C PHE A 58 15.01 14.92 -0.18
N ILE A 59 14.71 15.90 0.67
CA ILE A 59 15.66 16.94 1.04
C ILE A 59 16.54 16.33 2.15
N ILE A 60 17.83 16.21 1.88
CA ILE A 60 18.89 15.70 2.78
C ILE A 60 19.44 16.82 3.66
#